data_AF-A0A4Q7DYT9-F1
#
_entry.id   AF-A0A4Q7DYT9-F1
#
_cell.length_a   1.000
_cell.length_b   1.000
_cell.length_c   1.000
_cell.angle_alpha   90.00
_cell.angle_beta   90.00
_cell.angle_gamma   90.00
#
_symmetry.space_group_name_H-M   'P 1'
#
loop_
_entity.id
_entity.type
_entity.pdbx_description
1 polymer ?
#
loop_
_entity_poly.entity_id
_entity_poly.type
_entity_poly.pdbx_seq_one_letter_code
_entity_poly.pdbx_strand_id
1 'polypeptide(L)'
;MLLNYQEIGSDSVKRELGLVQQVYTQDAFLKGLFLGSRLPEDLEGFRVFKDPINLDFRIQTPDYCNDEPEKWEFQNLPYILDDEQGRVTSEGVYSDFNYRLAVQEKYKKVLWGFTDDFGAFPHQRISALRTKEHDLAMQKNFSLTSTNVEYIFHHLIPDIVHAHFVMIVDAAIFGGLDNSPILKRVLDCYRLGGMPGGWVGPLPEDGGTPEQCMELYHLGN
;
A
#
# COMPACT_ATOMS: atom_id res chain seq x y z
N MET A 1 1.31 -23.44 -6.27
CA MET A 1 0.49 -23.46 -7.51
C MET A 1 -0.44 -22.24 -7.46
N LEU A 2 0.10 -21.07 -7.79
CA LEU A 2 -0.57 -19.75 -7.71
C LEU A 2 -1.17 -19.40 -9.09
N LEU A 3 -2.13 -20.20 -9.55
CA LEU A 3 -2.75 -20.05 -10.88
C LEU A 3 -4.24 -19.68 -10.81
N ASN A 4 -4.68 -18.99 -9.75
CA ASN A 4 -6.07 -18.56 -9.62
C ASN A 4 -6.20 -17.08 -9.98
N TYR A 5 -6.00 -16.76 -11.26
CA TYR A 5 -6.39 -15.47 -11.82
C TYR A 5 -7.89 -15.26 -11.60
N GLN A 6 -8.27 -14.12 -10.99
CA GLN A 6 -9.68 -13.77 -10.88
C GLN A 6 -10.12 -13.09 -12.16
N GLU A 7 -11.26 -13.47 -12.72
CA GLU A 7 -11.80 -12.79 -13.90
C GLU A 7 -12.03 -11.30 -13.58
N ILE A 8 -11.42 -10.41 -14.36
CA ILE A 8 -11.60 -8.95 -14.24
C ILE A 8 -13.08 -8.63 -14.52
N GLY A 9 -13.79 -8.22 -13.46
CA GLY A 9 -15.23 -7.97 -13.47
C GLY A 9 -16.08 -9.00 -12.72
N SER A 10 -15.45 -10.06 -12.19
CA SER A 10 -16.08 -10.99 -11.26
C SER A 10 -16.58 -10.28 -10.01
N ASP A 11 -17.58 -10.86 -9.35
CA ASP A 11 -18.12 -10.31 -8.11
C ASP A 11 -17.09 -10.34 -6.97
N SER A 12 -16.10 -11.24 -7.04
CA SER A 12 -15.01 -11.28 -6.08
C SER A 12 -14.11 -10.05 -6.19
N VAL A 13 -13.60 -9.76 -7.38
CA VAL A 13 -12.81 -8.54 -7.65
C VAL A 13 -13.61 -7.28 -7.30
N LYS A 14 -14.89 -7.21 -7.67
CA LYS A 14 -15.74 -6.05 -7.30
C LYS A 14 -15.87 -5.86 -5.80
N ARG A 15 -16.03 -6.94 -5.02
CA ARG A 15 -16.09 -6.86 -3.56
C ARG A 15 -14.77 -6.37 -2.98
N GLU A 16 -13.65 -6.93 -3.44
CA GLU A 16 -12.32 -6.54 -2.95
C GLU A 16 -12.01 -5.07 -3.29
N LEU A 17 -12.25 -4.64 -4.52
CA LEU A 17 -12.14 -3.22 -4.90
C LEU A 17 -13.08 -2.32 -4.09
N GLY A 18 -14.28 -2.80 -3.75
CA GLY A 18 -15.20 -2.12 -2.83
C GLY A 18 -14.63 -1.95 -1.42
N LEU A 19 -13.91 -2.94 -0.90
CA LEU A 19 -13.21 -2.84 0.39
C LEU A 19 -12.09 -1.81 0.34
N VAL A 20 -11.28 -1.82 -0.73
CA VAL A 20 -10.22 -0.82 -0.96
C VAL A 20 -10.84 0.58 -0.99
N GLN A 21 -11.97 0.74 -1.69
CA GLN A 21 -12.72 2.00 -1.74
C GLN A 21 -13.21 2.48 -0.38
N GLN A 22 -13.76 1.57 0.43
CA GLN A 22 -14.20 1.91 1.79
C GLN A 22 -13.05 2.42 2.65
N VAL A 23 -11.87 1.80 2.56
CA VAL A 23 -10.70 2.18 3.35
C VAL A 23 -10.18 3.57 3.01
N TYR A 24 -10.14 3.99 1.74
CA TYR A 24 -9.65 5.34 1.44
C TYR A 24 -10.73 6.43 1.58
N THR A 25 -12.02 6.07 1.51
CA THR A 25 -13.12 7.04 1.70
C THR A 25 -13.51 7.24 3.16
N GLN A 26 -13.04 6.40 4.08
CA GLN A 26 -13.32 6.55 5.50
C GLN A 26 -12.72 7.84 6.09
N ASP A 27 -13.33 8.34 7.15
CA ASP A 27 -12.88 9.56 7.80
C ASP A 27 -11.50 9.40 8.47
N ALA A 28 -11.17 8.21 8.99
CA ALA A 28 -9.88 7.93 9.61
C ALA A 28 -8.69 7.96 8.63
N PHE A 29 -8.93 7.82 7.32
CA PHE A 29 -7.88 7.67 6.32
C PHE A 29 -6.86 8.82 6.38
N LEU A 30 -5.59 8.46 6.58
CA LEU A 30 -4.41 9.33 6.73
C LEU A 30 -4.45 10.29 7.94
N LYS A 31 -5.49 10.27 8.78
CA LYS A 31 -5.55 11.14 9.98
C LYS A 31 -4.45 10.82 10.98
N GLY A 32 -4.04 9.57 11.05
CA GLY A 32 -2.97 9.08 11.91
C GLY A 32 -1.60 9.66 11.59
N LEU A 33 -1.42 10.22 10.39
CA LEU A 33 -0.15 10.81 9.95
C LEU A 33 0.11 12.21 10.54
N PHE A 34 -0.82 12.74 11.34
CA PHE A 34 -0.73 14.06 11.96
C PHE A 34 -0.57 13.94 13.48
N LEU A 35 0.30 14.77 14.05
CA LEU A 35 0.54 14.84 15.49
C LEU A 35 -0.75 15.22 16.23
N GLY A 36 -1.03 14.51 17.33
CA GLY A 36 -2.24 14.73 18.13
C GLY A 36 -3.48 13.97 17.61
N SER A 37 -3.33 13.17 16.56
CA SER A 37 -4.32 12.16 16.21
C SER A 37 -4.51 11.17 17.35
N ARG A 38 -5.71 10.60 17.46
CA ARG A 38 -6.02 9.56 18.43
C ARG A 38 -5.56 8.22 17.86
N LEU A 39 -4.73 7.49 18.60
CA LEU A 39 -4.36 6.15 18.22
C LEU A 39 -5.59 5.20 18.33
N PRO A 40 -5.80 4.27 17.39
CA PRO A 40 -6.83 3.26 17.52
C PRO A 40 -6.68 2.44 18.82
N GLU A 41 -7.81 2.05 19.41
CA GLU A 41 -7.80 1.26 20.67
C GLU A 41 -7.25 -0.14 20.47
N ASP A 42 -7.51 -0.73 19.29
CA ASP A 42 -6.94 -1.99 18.86
C ASP A 42 -5.97 -1.74 17.70
N LEU A 43 -4.71 -2.10 17.91
CA LEU A 43 -3.64 -2.01 16.92
C LEU A 43 -3.49 -3.31 16.13
N GLU A 44 -4.24 -4.36 16.43
CA GLU A 44 -4.25 -5.60 15.67
C GLU A 44 -2.83 -6.18 15.47
N GLY A 45 -2.02 -6.10 16.52
CA GLY A 45 -0.63 -6.56 16.55
C GLY A 45 0.40 -5.61 15.93
N PHE A 46 -0.01 -4.46 15.37
CA PHE A 46 0.94 -3.47 14.85
C PHE A 46 1.78 -2.85 15.98
N ARG A 47 3.09 -2.81 15.75
CA ARG A 47 3.97 -1.90 16.47
C ARG A 47 3.87 -0.52 15.84
N VAL A 48 3.92 0.54 16.65
CA VAL A 48 3.78 1.91 16.16
C VAL A 48 5.15 2.53 15.91
N PHE A 49 5.36 2.96 14.68
CA PHE A 49 6.50 3.76 14.25
C PHE A 49 6.10 5.24 14.21
N LYS A 50 6.94 6.12 14.77
CA LYS A 50 6.63 7.56 14.91
C LYS A 50 7.70 8.49 14.35
N ASP A 51 8.67 7.97 13.60
CA ASP A 51 9.81 8.77 13.14
C ASP A 51 9.67 9.15 11.64
N PRO A 52 9.29 10.40 11.32
CA PRO A 52 9.13 10.85 9.94
C PRO A 52 10.45 10.95 9.16
N ILE A 53 11.60 11.00 9.84
CA ILE A 53 12.92 11.20 9.19
C ILE A 53 13.36 9.93 8.47
N ASN A 54 13.10 8.78 9.07
CA ASN A 54 13.54 7.47 8.56
C ASN A 54 12.45 6.73 7.79
N LEU A 55 11.37 7.43 7.43
CA LEU A 55 10.19 6.83 6.81
C LEU A 55 10.51 6.25 5.43
N ASP A 56 11.29 6.96 4.62
CA ASP A 56 11.74 6.54 3.29
C ASP A 56 12.62 5.28 3.32
N PHE A 57 13.59 5.23 4.22
CA PHE A 57 14.51 4.10 4.37
C PHE A 57 13.82 2.83 4.86
N ARG A 58 12.74 2.97 5.63
CA ARG A 58 12.05 1.84 6.26
C ARG A 58 10.98 1.19 5.41
N ILE A 59 10.42 1.94 4.46
CA ILE A 59 9.34 1.46 3.58
C ILE A 59 9.90 0.66 2.40
N GLN A 60 11.20 0.76 2.10
CA GLN A 60 11.83 -0.08 1.09
C GLN A 60 11.69 -1.57 1.46
N THR A 61 11.08 -2.35 0.57
CA THR A 61 11.09 -3.80 0.64
C THR A 61 12.54 -4.28 0.55
N PRO A 62 13.03 -5.10 1.49
CA PRO A 62 14.43 -5.50 1.46
C PRO A 62 14.78 -6.30 0.20
N ASP A 63 15.91 -5.95 -0.42
CA ASP A 63 16.36 -6.57 -1.68
C ASP A 63 16.56 -8.09 -1.57
N TYR A 64 16.80 -8.64 -0.37
CA TYR A 64 17.02 -10.10 -0.19
C TYR A 64 15.75 -10.94 -0.47
N CYS A 65 14.57 -10.33 -0.38
CA CYS A 65 13.34 -10.98 -0.85
C CYS A 65 13.42 -11.29 -2.36
N ASN A 66 14.31 -10.62 -3.11
CA ASN A 66 14.51 -10.83 -4.55
C ASN A 66 15.49 -11.97 -4.88
N ASP A 67 16.34 -12.39 -3.95
CA ASP A 67 17.48 -13.29 -4.25
C ASP A 67 17.15 -14.80 -4.15
N GLU A 68 16.09 -15.20 -3.42
CA GLU A 68 15.76 -16.62 -3.20
C GLU A 68 14.25 -16.97 -3.30
N PRO A 69 13.57 -16.66 -4.42
CA PRO A 69 12.09 -16.55 -4.58
C PRO A 69 11.23 -17.78 -4.24
N GLU A 70 11.79 -18.98 -4.17
CA GLU A 70 11.04 -20.23 -3.98
C GLU A 70 10.88 -20.65 -2.51
N LYS A 71 11.53 -19.94 -1.57
CA LYS A 71 11.59 -20.37 -0.17
C LYS A 71 10.37 -19.96 0.66
N TRP A 72 9.67 -18.87 0.30
CA TRP A 72 8.61 -18.32 1.15
C TRP A 72 7.31 -18.04 0.39
N GLU A 73 6.16 -18.32 1.03
CA GLU A 73 4.83 -18.23 0.42
C GLU A 73 4.43 -16.80 -0.01
N PHE A 74 5.12 -15.76 0.47
CA PHE A 74 4.78 -14.34 0.26
C PHE A 74 5.88 -13.54 -0.48
N GLN A 75 7.01 -14.18 -0.80
CA GLN A 75 8.20 -13.55 -1.37
C GLN A 75 8.04 -13.13 -2.83
N ASN A 76 7.20 -13.85 -3.57
CA ASN A 76 6.92 -13.55 -4.95
C ASN A 76 5.87 -12.45 -5.11
N LEU A 77 5.44 -11.72 -4.08
CA LEU A 77 4.32 -10.79 -4.25
C LEU A 77 4.67 -9.60 -5.17
N PRO A 78 5.79 -8.88 -5.01
CA PRO A 78 6.19 -7.85 -5.97
C PRO A 78 6.51 -8.45 -7.35
N TYR A 79 7.15 -9.62 -7.40
CA TYR A 79 7.48 -10.30 -8.66
C TYR A 79 6.29 -10.97 -9.36
N ILE A 80 5.23 -11.38 -8.66
CA ILE A 80 3.97 -11.87 -9.23
C ILE A 80 3.18 -10.67 -9.69
N LEU A 81 3.19 -9.55 -8.97
CA LEU A 81 2.53 -8.34 -9.46
C LEU A 81 3.30 -7.76 -10.66
N ASP A 82 4.63 -7.75 -10.66
CA ASP A 82 5.48 -7.31 -11.77
C ASP A 82 5.53 -8.32 -12.93
N ASP A 83 5.59 -9.64 -12.66
CA ASP A 83 5.50 -10.68 -13.69
C ASP A 83 4.08 -10.77 -14.21
N GLU A 84 3.00 -10.66 -13.41
CA GLU A 84 1.62 -10.68 -13.90
C GLU A 84 1.23 -9.36 -14.58
N GLN A 85 1.71 -8.21 -14.10
CA GLN A 85 1.69 -6.96 -14.86
C GLN A 85 2.49 -7.16 -16.16
N GLY A 86 3.65 -7.81 -16.07
CA GLY A 86 4.48 -8.32 -17.15
C GLY A 86 3.78 -9.33 -18.06
N ARG A 87 2.84 -10.14 -17.56
CA ARG A 87 2.12 -11.18 -18.30
C ARG A 87 0.95 -10.56 -19.04
N VAL A 88 0.21 -9.69 -18.35
CA VAL A 88 -0.83 -8.85 -18.92
C VAL A 88 -0.22 -7.90 -19.96
N THR A 89 0.98 -7.37 -19.75
CA THR A 89 1.68 -6.51 -20.73
C THR A 89 2.45 -7.30 -21.79
N SER A 90 2.90 -8.53 -21.51
CA SER A 90 3.95 -9.22 -22.30
C SER A 90 3.92 -10.76 -22.37
N GLU A 91 3.12 -11.54 -21.62
CA GLU A 91 3.20 -13.01 -21.73
C GLU A 91 2.28 -13.64 -22.79
N GLY A 92 2.93 -14.55 -23.53
CA GLY A 92 2.31 -15.67 -24.21
C GLY A 92 2.36 -15.57 -25.72
N VAL A 93 3.35 -16.24 -26.33
CA VAL A 93 3.45 -16.51 -27.79
C VAL A 93 2.22 -17.28 -28.34
N TYR A 94 1.27 -17.68 -27.48
CA TYR A 94 0.14 -18.56 -27.79
C TYR A 94 -1.26 -18.04 -27.39
N SER A 95 -1.43 -16.78 -26.96
CA SER A 95 -2.76 -16.21 -26.71
C SER A 95 -3.23 -15.28 -27.85
N ASP A 96 -4.50 -15.40 -28.21
CA ASP A 96 -5.11 -14.56 -29.25
C ASP A 96 -4.89 -13.07 -28.93
N PHE A 97 -4.39 -12.32 -29.90
CA PHE A 97 -4.01 -10.91 -29.72
C PHE A 97 -5.21 -10.06 -29.30
N ASN A 98 -6.42 -10.34 -29.81
CA ASN A 98 -7.60 -9.56 -29.47
C ASN A 98 -8.06 -9.82 -28.04
N TYR A 99 -7.96 -11.06 -27.57
CA TYR A 99 -8.21 -11.38 -26.16
C TYR A 99 -7.25 -10.63 -25.23
N ARG A 100 -5.94 -10.60 -25.56
CA ARG A 100 -4.94 -9.85 -24.79
C ARG A 100 -5.24 -8.36 -24.74
N LEU A 101 -5.52 -7.75 -25.89
CA LEU A 101 -5.85 -6.33 -25.97
C LEU A 101 -7.09 -6.02 -25.13
N ALA A 102 -8.12 -6.87 -25.18
CA ALA A 102 -9.33 -6.70 -24.39
C ALA A 102 -9.10 -6.83 -22.88
N VAL A 103 -8.23 -7.75 -22.43
CA VAL A 103 -7.85 -7.87 -21.01
C VAL A 103 -7.01 -6.67 -20.57
N GLN A 104 -6.03 -6.24 -21.36
CA GLN A 104 -5.24 -5.04 -21.11
C GLN A 104 -6.11 -3.77 -21.05
N GLU A 105 -7.07 -3.62 -21.95
CA GLU A 105 -8.01 -2.50 -21.95
C GLU A 105 -8.92 -2.53 -20.72
N LYS A 106 -9.42 -3.70 -20.32
CA LYS A 106 -10.21 -3.85 -19.08
C LYS A 106 -9.38 -3.54 -17.84
N TYR A 107 -8.16 -4.07 -17.75
CA TYR A 107 -7.21 -3.79 -16.67
C TYR A 107 -6.89 -2.30 -16.62
N LYS A 108 -6.47 -1.70 -17.73
CA LYS A 108 -6.22 -0.25 -17.81
C LYS A 108 -7.46 0.54 -17.42
N LYS A 109 -8.66 0.14 -17.84
CA LYS A 109 -9.88 0.86 -17.44
C LYS A 109 -10.16 0.77 -15.94
N VAL A 110 -9.91 -0.38 -15.30
CA VAL A 110 -10.06 -0.54 -13.85
C VAL A 110 -8.99 0.22 -13.10
N LEU A 111 -7.72 0.03 -13.46
CA LEU A 111 -6.58 0.70 -12.85
C LEU A 111 -6.65 2.21 -13.07
N TRP A 112 -6.94 2.69 -14.28
CA TRP A 112 -7.07 4.12 -14.56
C TRP A 112 -8.33 4.70 -13.93
N GLY A 113 -9.44 3.96 -13.86
CA GLY A 113 -10.60 4.39 -13.08
C GLY A 113 -10.24 4.61 -11.61
N PHE A 114 -9.52 3.64 -11.01
CA PHE A 114 -9.01 3.76 -9.65
C PHE A 114 -7.95 4.85 -9.51
N THR A 115 -7.03 4.99 -10.46
CA THR A 115 -5.94 5.98 -10.46
C THR A 115 -6.44 7.38 -10.76
N ASP A 116 -7.51 7.56 -11.52
CA ASP A 116 -8.16 8.86 -11.71
C ASP A 116 -8.91 9.26 -10.43
N ASP A 117 -9.60 8.30 -9.79
CA ASP A 117 -10.28 8.50 -8.51
C ASP A 117 -9.29 8.69 -7.34
N PHE A 118 -8.11 8.08 -7.41
CA PHE A 118 -7.14 8.01 -6.32
C PHE A 118 -5.90 8.87 -6.54
N GLY A 119 -5.49 9.18 -7.77
CA GLY A 119 -4.19 9.80 -8.08
C GLY A 119 -3.99 11.17 -7.44
N ALA A 120 -5.05 11.98 -7.39
CA ALA A 120 -5.02 13.27 -6.68
C ALA A 120 -5.51 13.18 -5.23
N PHE A 121 -6.15 12.07 -4.84
CA PHE A 121 -6.88 11.97 -3.58
C PHE A 121 -5.98 12.02 -2.34
N PRO A 122 -4.85 11.29 -2.23
CA PRO A 122 -3.92 11.42 -1.11
C PRO A 122 -3.41 12.86 -0.93
N HIS A 123 -3.04 13.53 -2.03
CA HIS A 123 -2.61 14.93 -1.99
C HIS A 123 -3.72 15.85 -1.47
N GLN A 124 -4.95 15.69 -1.96
CA GLN A 124 -6.11 16.48 -1.53
C GLN A 124 -6.46 16.21 -0.06
N ARG A 125 -6.45 14.94 0.35
CA ARG A 125 -6.75 14.52 1.72
C ARG A 125 -5.72 15.04 2.71
N ILE A 126 -4.43 14.90 2.41
CA ILE A 126 -3.34 15.42 3.24
C ILE A 126 -3.45 16.95 3.33
N SER A 127 -3.66 17.64 2.21
CA SER A 127 -3.84 19.10 2.20
C SER A 127 -5.04 19.55 3.04
N ALA A 128 -6.14 18.80 3.05
CA ALA A 128 -7.33 19.12 3.84
C ALA A 128 -7.14 18.88 5.35
N LEU A 129 -6.32 17.90 5.74
CA LEU A 129 -6.02 17.58 7.13
C LEU A 129 -4.88 18.40 7.73
N ARG A 130 -3.99 18.90 6.87
CA ARG A 130 -2.80 19.66 7.26
C ARG A 130 -3.17 21.07 7.71
N THR A 131 -2.56 21.50 8.82
CA THR A 131 -2.70 22.85 9.36
C THR A 131 -1.32 23.43 9.66
N LYS A 132 -1.25 24.75 9.84
CA LYS A 132 0.01 25.42 10.20
C LYS A 132 0.50 24.96 11.59
N GLU A 133 -0.42 24.67 12.49
CA GLU A 133 -0.12 24.14 13.82
C GLU A 133 0.52 22.76 13.73
N HIS A 134 0.03 21.89 12.84
CA HIS A 134 0.67 20.58 12.58
C HIS A 134 2.09 20.75 12.08
N ASP A 135 2.33 21.67 11.13
CA ASP A 135 3.66 21.91 10.59
C ASP A 135 4.64 22.38 11.65
N LEU A 136 4.22 23.34 12.49
CA LEU A 136 5.04 23.83 13.60
C LEU A 136 5.31 22.74 14.64
N ALA A 137 4.32 21.89 14.93
CA ALA A 137 4.48 20.77 15.83
C ALA A 137 5.48 19.74 15.28
N MET A 138 5.42 19.43 13.97
CA MET A 138 6.36 18.54 13.30
C MET A 138 7.78 19.10 13.31
N GLN A 139 7.95 20.38 12.96
CA GLN A 139 9.25 21.07 13.01
C GLN A 139 9.85 21.02 14.41
N LYS A 140 9.03 21.27 15.44
CA LYS A 140 9.49 21.25 16.83
C LYS A 140 9.82 19.85 17.35
N ASN A 141 8.93 18.89 17.14
CA ASN A 141 9.05 17.55 17.74
C ASN A 141 10.16 16.72 17.08
N PHE A 142 10.42 16.94 15.80
CA PHE A 142 11.40 16.17 15.03
C PHE A 142 12.59 17.00 14.54
N SER A 143 12.72 18.26 15.00
CA SER A 143 13.78 19.18 14.59
C SER A 143 13.88 19.36 13.06
N LEU A 144 12.73 19.35 12.38
CA LEU A 144 12.64 19.48 10.92
C LEU A 144 12.58 20.96 10.50
N THR A 145 13.07 21.27 9.29
CA THR A 145 12.83 22.57 8.66
C THR A 145 11.45 22.62 8.02
N SER A 146 10.95 23.83 7.69
CA SER A 146 9.71 23.98 6.92
C SER A 146 9.76 23.25 5.58
N THR A 147 10.91 23.27 4.90
CA THR A 147 11.13 22.57 3.64
C THR A 147 11.07 21.06 3.81
N ASN A 148 11.59 20.50 4.91
CA ASN A 148 11.47 19.06 5.18
C ASN A 148 10.00 18.66 5.38
N VAL A 149 9.25 19.43 6.17
CA VAL A 149 7.82 19.16 6.42
C VAL A 149 7.01 19.28 5.13
N GLU A 150 7.28 20.29 4.32
CA GLU A 150 6.66 20.44 3.00
C GLU A 150 6.95 19.24 2.10
N TYR A 151 8.22 18.82 2.01
CA TYR A 151 8.61 17.66 1.23
C TYR A 151 7.89 16.37 1.68
N ILE A 152 7.83 16.12 2.99
CA ILE A 152 7.18 14.92 3.55
C ILE A 152 5.70 14.86 3.15
N PHE A 153 4.95 15.97 3.30
CA PHE A 153 3.51 15.96 3.07
C PHE A 153 3.10 16.21 1.60
N HIS A 154 3.91 16.87 0.79
CA HIS A 154 3.58 17.12 -0.62
C HIS A 154 4.15 16.10 -1.59
N HIS A 155 5.22 15.40 -1.22
CA HIS A 155 5.91 14.46 -2.11
C HIS A 155 5.97 13.07 -1.49
N LEU A 156 6.70 12.91 -0.39
CA LEU A 156 7.03 11.59 0.14
C LEU A 156 5.79 10.74 0.48
N ILE A 157 4.92 11.23 1.36
CA ILE A 157 3.75 10.48 1.81
C ILE A 157 2.77 10.23 0.65
N PRO A 158 2.33 11.24 -0.12
CA PRO A 158 1.41 11.01 -1.23
C PRO A 158 1.92 9.99 -2.25
N ASP A 159 3.20 10.06 -2.64
CA ASP A 159 3.79 9.17 -3.65
C ASP A 159 3.79 7.71 -3.15
N ILE A 160 4.17 7.50 -1.89
CA ILE A 160 4.14 6.17 -1.26
C ILE A 160 2.71 5.64 -1.17
N VAL A 161 1.76 6.48 -0.73
CA VAL A 161 0.35 6.08 -0.63
C VAL A 161 -0.20 5.69 -1.99
N HIS A 162 0.11 6.46 -3.04
CA HIS A 162 -0.26 6.14 -4.41
C HIS A 162 0.28 4.77 -4.84
N ALA A 163 1.58 4.53 -4.66
CA ALA A 163 2.22 3.26 -5.01
C ALA A 163 1.59 2.06 -4.28
N HIS A 164 1.36 2.17 -2.97
CA HIS A 164 0.72 1.09 -2.21
C HIS A 164 -0.68 0.75 -2.71
N PHE A 165 -1.49 1.75 -3.06
CA PHE A 165 -2.85 1.50 -3.55
C PHE A 165 -2.88 0.90 -4.96
N VAL A 166 -1.93 1.26 -5.82
CA VAL A 166 -1.72 0.56 -7.10
C VAL A 166 -1.45 -0.93 -6.84
N MET A 167 -0.49 -1.24 -5.97
CA MET A 167 -0.17 -2.62 -5.62
C MET A 167 -1.38 -3.36 -5.02
N ILE A 168 -2.15 -2.73 -4.13
CA ILE A 168 -3.34 -3.32 -3.49
C ILE A 168 -4.40 -3.67 -4.54
N VAL A 169 -4.64 -2.77 -5.50
CA VAL A 169 -5.57 -3.02 -6.62
C VAL A 169 -5.07 -4.18 -7.47
N ASP A 170 -3.77 -4.22 -7.75
CA ASP A 170 -3.17 -5.32 -8.50
C ASP A 170 -3.33 -6.65 -7.76
N ALA A 171 -3.09 -6.72 -6.44
CA ALA A 171 -3.33 -7.93 -5.66
C ALA A 171 -4.81 -8.36 -5.69
N ALA A 172 -5.75 -7.42 -5.60
CA ALA A 172 -7.18 -7.73 -5.68
C ALA A 172 -7.57 -8.37 -7.03
N ILE A 173 -6.90 -7.98 -8.11
CA ILE A 173 -7.11 -8.50 -9.46
C ILE A 173 -6.36 -9.83 -9.66
N PHE A 174 -5.08 -9.89 -9.25
CA PHE A 174 -4.15 -10.97 -9.51
C PHE A 174 -4.07 -11.96 -8.35
N GLY A 175 -5.20 -12.60 -8.07
CA GLY A 175 -5.28 -13.69 -7.08
C GLY A 175 -6.04 -13.33 -5.82
N GLY A 176 -6.31 -12.05 -5.58
CA GLY A 176 -7.09 -11.56 -4.44
C GLY A 176 -6.24 -11.25 -3.21
N LEU A 177 -6.76 -10.36 -2.37
CA LEU A 177 -6.14 -9.91 -1.12
C LEU A 177 -5.92 -11.04 -0.12
N ASP A 178 -6.78 -12.07 -0.10
CA ASP A 178 -6.60 -13.24 0.77
C ASP A 178 -5.38 -14.09 0.38
N ASN A 179 -4.99 -14.07 -0.90
CA ASN A 179 -3.75 -14.68 -1.38
C ASN A 179 -2.56 -13.69 -1.35
N SER A 180 -2.79 -12.47 -0.89
CA SER A 180 -1.80 -11.39 -0.82
C SER A 180 -1.77 -10.79 0.60
N PRO A 181 -1.46 -11.60 1.64
CA PRO A 181 -1.64 -11.19 3.03
C PRO A 181 -0.77 -9.99 3.44
N ILE A 182 0.35 -9.78 2.76
CA ILE A 182 1.16 -8.57 2.92
C ILE A 182 0.40 -7.31 2.47
N LEU A 183 -0.25 -7.32 1.30
CA LEU A 183 -1.01 -6.14 0.85
C LEU A 183 -2.32 -5.97 1.62
N LYS A 184 -2.89 -7.06 2.11
CA LYS A 184 -3.95 -6.98 3.12
C LYS A 184 -3.46 -6.26 4.37
N ARG A 185 -2.25 -6.57 4.85
CA ARG A 185 -1.64 -5.87 5.99
C ARG A 185 -1.33 -4.41 5.70
N VAL A 186 -0.86 -4.07 4.49
CA VAL A 186 -0.70 -2.68 4.04
C VAL A 186 -2.04 -1.94 4.07
N LEU A 187 -3.11 -2.56 3.55
CA LEU A 187 -4.45 -1.98 3.55
C LEU A 187 -4.98 -1.76 4.98
N ASP A 188 -4.68 -2.67 5.91
CA ASP A 188 -5.02 -2.51 7.33
C ASP A 188 -4.33 -1.30 7.98
N CYS A 189 -3.09 -0.97 7.60
CA CYS A 189 -2.44 0.25 8.08
C CYS A 189 -3.27 1.51 7.73
N TYR A 190 -3.76 1.56 6.49
CA TYR A 190 -4.61 2.65 6.01
C TYR A 190 -5.99 2.65 6.65
N ARG A 191 -6.55 1.46 6.91
CA ARG A 191 -7.81 1.30 7.67
C ARG A 191 -7.68 1.89 9.06
N LEU A 192 -6.56 1.69 9.73
CA LEU A 192 -6.24 2.26 11.04
C LEU A 192 -5.83 3.74 11.00
N GLY A 193 -5.87 4.37 9.82
CA GLY A 193 -5.62 5.79 9.62
C GLY A 193 -4.14 6.18 9.51
N GLY A 194 -3.24 5.21 9.62
CA GLY A 194 -1.81 5.38 9.38
C GLY A 194 -1.41 4.96 7.97
N MET A 195 -0.16 4.53 7.83
CA MET A 195 0.40 3.89 6.63
C MET A 195 1.49 2.90 7.09
N PRO A 196 2.01 2.03 6.21
CA PRO A 196 3.16 1.19 6.56
C PRO A 196 4.35 2.04 7.02
N GLY A 197 4.89 1.74 8.20
CA GLY A 197 6.07 2.39 8.79
C GLY A 197 7.37 1.63 8.58
N GLY A 198 7.28 0.47 7.94
CA GLY A 198 8.41 -0.35 7.53
C GLY A 198 8.36 -1.78 8.04
N TRP A 199 9.37 -2.53 7.63
CA TRP A 199 9.51 -3.95 7.92
C TRP A 199 10.20 -4.19 9.26
N VAL A 200 9.61 -5.05 10.09
CA VAL A 200 10.15 -5.47 11.39
C VAL A 200 9.96 -6.96 11.59
N GLY A 201 10.40 -7.48 12.73
CA GLY A 201 10.15 -8.88 13.07
C GLY A 201 11.04 -9.87 12.33
N PRO A 202 10.82 -11.18 12.57
CA PRO A 202 11.56 -12.24 11.91
C PRO A 202 11.27 -12.25 10.42
N LEU A 203 12.25 -12.69 9.65
CA LEU A 203 12.08 -12.88 8.21
C LEU A 203 11.10 -14.04 7.94
N PRO A 204 10.47 -14.12 6.76
CA PRO A 204 9.65 -15.26 6.40
C PRO A 204 10.36 -16.62 6.57
N GLU A 205 11.66 -16.70 6.28
CA GLU A 205 12.52 -17.89 6.51
C GLU A 205 12.59 -18.32 7.97
N ASP A 206 12.50 -17.36 8.88
CA ASP A 206 12.56 -17.58 10.31
C ASP A 206 11.16 -17.83 10.90
N GLY A 207 10.15 -18.01 10.04
CA GLY A 207 8.75 -18.24 10.42
C GLY A 207 7.96 -16.96 10.69
N GLY A 208 8.42 -15.80 10.21
CA GLY A 208 7.69 -14.55 10.34
C GLY A 208 6.39 -14.52 9.54
N THR A 209 5.33 -13.97 10.15
CA THR A 209 4.04 -13.77 9.48
C THR A 209 3.83 -12.30 9.09
N PRO A 210 3.06 -12.00 8.03
CA PRO A 210 2.74 -10.63 7.63
C PRO A 210 2.30 -9.71 8.78
N GLU A 211 1.53 -10.24 9.74
CA GLU A 211 1.03 -9.49 10.89
C GLU A 211 2.14 -9.03 11.85
N GLN A 212 3.22 -9.80 11.91
CA GLN A 212 4.40 -9.55 12.75
C GLN A 212 5.45 -8.70 12.05
N CYS A 213 5.38 -8.62 10.72
CA CYS A 213 6.47 -8.10 9.92
C CYS A 213 6.33 -6.63 9.51
N MET A 214 5.27 -5.94 9.94
CA MET A 214 4.99 -4.56 9.52
C MET A 214 4.71 -3.66 10.72
N GLU A 215 5.31 -2.47 10.73
CA GLU A 215 4.95 -1.40 11.66
C GLU A 215 3.88 -0.50 11.05
N LEU A 216 3.05 0.07 11.92
CA LEU A 216 2.12 1.13 11.58
C LEU A 216 2.80 2.48 11.82
N TYR A 217 3.05 3.26 10.77
CA TYR A 217 3.41 4.67 10.90
C TYR A 217 2.18 5.47 11.32
N HIS A 218 2.20 5.98 12.55
CA HIS A 218 1.10 6.72 13.14
C HIS A 218 1.62 7.67 14.23
N LEU A 219 1.40 8.97 14.06
CA LEU A 219 1.87 10.04 14.95
C LEU A 219 0.92 10.34 16.13
N GLY A 220 -0.19 9.64 16.20
CA GLY A 220 -1.13 9.73 17.31
C GLY A 220 -0.63 9.13 18.63
N ASN A 221 -1.32 9.47 19.71
CA ASN A 221 -1.06 8.98 21.07
C ASN A 221 -2.29 8.31 21.68
#